data_AF-A0A959D1B8-F1
#
_entry.id   AF-A0A959D1B8-F1
#
_cell.length_a   1.000
_cell.length_b   1.000
_cell.length_c   1.000
_cell.angle_alpha   90.00
_cell.angle_beta   90.00
_cell.angle_gamma   90.00
#
_symmetry.space_group_name_H-M   'P 1'
#
loop_
_entity.id
_entity.type
_entity.pdbx_description
1 polymer ?
#
loop_
_entity_poly.entity_id
_entity_poly.type
_entity_poly.pdbx_seq_one_letter_code
_entity_poly.pdbx_strand_id
1 'polypeptide(L)'
;MKIAILSRGPQLYSTQSLVRAGMKRGHTMHIVDHTRCTLVVGRGRPKIYYNDFQLERFDAIIPRIGASVTSQGASVISQFETMQC
;
A
#
# COMPACT_ATOMS: atom_id res chain seq x y z
N MET A 1 9.54 9.98 6.16
CA MET A 1 8.62 8.83 6.27
C MET A 1 8.51 8.14 4.93
N LYS A 2 8.44 6.80 4.93
CA LYS A 2 8.07 5.97 3.79
C LYS A 2 6.55 5.77 3.82
N ILE A 3 5.85 6.33 2.84
CA ILE A 3 4.39 6.26 2.74
C ILE A 3 4.02 5.46 1.50
N ALA A 4 3.15 4.46 1.67
CA ALA A 4 2.59 3.69 0.55
C ALA A 4 1.18 4.19 0.20
N ILE A 5 0.91 4.39 -1.09
CA ILE A 5 -0.42 4.67 -1.62
C ILE A 5 -0.92 3.40 -2.29
N LEU A 6 -1.97 2.80 -1.74
CA LEU A 6 -2.60 1.61 -2.32
C LEU A 6 -3.53 2.03 -3.46
N SER A 7 -3.08 1.93 -4.71
CA SER A 7 -3.85 2.36 -5.89
C SER A 7 -3.52 1.53 -7.10
N ARG A 8 -4.55 1.17 -7.89
CA ARG A 8 -4.39 0.54 -9.21
C ARG A 8 -4.03 1.51 -10.33
N GLY A 9 -4.24 2.80 -10.10
CA GLY A 9 -4.09 3.84 -11.12
C GLY A 9 -2.95 4.80 -10.78
N PRO A 10 -1.68 4.40 -10.98
CA PRO A 10 -0.54 5.28 -10.70
C PRO A 10 -0.57 6.55 -11.55
N GLN A 11 -1.12 6.47 -12.76
CA GLN A 11 -1.24 7.58 -13.71
C GLN A 11 -2.35 8.57 -13.33
N LEU A 12 -3.27 8.19 -12.43
CA LEU A 12 -4.43 9.02 -12.11
C LEU A 12 -4.01 10.30 -11.40
N TYR A 13 -4.64 11.42 -11.78
CA TYR A 13 -4.36 12.73 -11.18
C TYR A 13 -4.45 12.71 -9.65
N SER A 14 -5.45 12.04 -9.09
CA SER A 14 -5.63 11.93 -7.63
C SER A 14 -4.45 11.25 -6.94
N THR A 15 -3.95 10.13 -7.49
CA THR A 15 -2.77 9.44 -6.96
C THR A 15 -1.52 10.30 -7.13
N GLN A 16 -1.32 10.92 -8.29
CA GLN A 16 -0.18 11.80 -8.54
C GLN A 16 -0.19 13.06 -7.69
N SER A 17 -1.36 13.59 -7.35
CA SER A 17 -1.49 14.73 -6.44
C SER A 17 -1.01 14.37 -5.02
N LEU A 18 -1.39 13.19 -4.52
CA LEU A 18 -0.91 12.68 -3.22
C LEU A 18 0.60 12.47 -3.20
N VAL A 19 1.15 11.86 -4.26
CA VAL A 19 2.59 11.64 -4.40
C VAL A 19 3.34 12.99 -4.39
N ARG A 20 2.90 13.96 -5.19
CA ARG A 20 3.50 15.31 -5.21
C ARG A 20 3.41 16.02 -3.86
N ALA A 21 2.26 15.92 -3.18
CA ALA A 21 2.07 16.54 -1.87
C ALA A 21 2.96 15.92 -0.78
N GLY A 22 3.18 14.60 -0.83
CA GLY A 22 4.08 13.90 0.07
C GLY A 22 5.55 14.18 -0.21
N MET A 23 5.96 14.14 -1.49
CA MET A 23 7.33 14.48 -1.90
C MET A 23 7.69 15.93 -1.53
N LYS A 24 6.76 16.87 -1.70
CA LYS A 24 6.96 18.28 -1.29
C LYS A 24 7.22 18.44 0.22
N ARG A 25 6.72 17.51 1.04
CA ARG A 25 6.96 17.46 2.49
C ARG A 25 8.20 16.64 2.88
N GLY A 26 8.99 16.18 1.90
CA GLY A 26 10.17 15.35 2.15
C GLY A 26 9.84 13.90 2.53
N HIS A 27 8.67 13.39 2.16
CA HIS A 27 8.32 11.99 2.36
C HIS A 27 8.64 11.15 1.11
N THR A 28 9.06 9.91 1.33
CA THR A 28 9.27 8.93 0.26
C THR A 28 7.94 8.27 -0.04
N MET A 29 7.45 8.46 -1.27
CA MET A 29 6.12 8.01 -1.69
C MET A 29 6.23 6.79 -2.60
N HIS A 30 5.56 5.71 -2.26
CA HIS A 30 5.49 4.50 -3.08
C HIS A 30 4.04 4.26 -3.51
N ILE A 31 3.81 4.00 -4.80
CA ILE A 31 2.50 3.56 -5.28
C ILE A 31 2.54 2.04 -5.36
N VAL A 32 1.60 1.38 -4.68
CA VAL A 32 1.51 -0.08 -4.62
C VAL A 32 0.14 -0.50 -5.15
N ASP A 33 0.12 -1.36 -6.16
CA ASP A 33 -1.12 -1.97 -6.63
C ASP A 33 -1.54 -3.09 -5.68
N HIS A 34 -2.54 -2.80 -4.85
CA HIS A 34 -3.07 -3.73 -3.86
C HIS A 34 -3.63 -5.03 -4.46
N THR A 35 -3.93 -5.08 -5.77
CA THR A 35 -4.41 -6.31 -6.42
C THR A 35 -3.30 -7.30 -6.72
N ARG A 36 -2.05 -6.82 -6.79
CA ARG A 36 -0.84 -7.62 -6.99
C ARG A 36 -0.15 -7.98 -5.68
N CYS A 37 -0.72 -7.56 -4.55
CA CYS A 37 -0.22 -7.92 -3.24
C CYS A 37 -0.61 -9.36 -2.91
N THR A 38 0.40 -10.18 -2.61
CA THR A 38 0.20 -11.51 -2.03
C THR A 38 0.39 -11.42 -0.52
N LEU A 39 -0.66 -11.81 0.20
CA LEU A 39 -0.68 -11.82 1.66
C LEU A 39 -0.19 -13.19 2.14
N VAL A 40 0.89 -13.21 2.93
CA VAL A 40 1.34 -14.44 3.58
C VAL A 40 0.82 -14.44 5.01
N VAL A 41 -0.16 -15.30 5.26
CA VAL A 41 -0.80 -15.50 6.56
C VAL A 41 -0.31 -16.83 7.12
N GLY A 42 0.45 -16.79 8.23
CA GLY A 42 1.00 -17.97 8.89
C GLY A 42 1.37 -17.66 10.34
N ARG A 43 1.84 -18.67 11.10
CA ARG A 43 2.21 -18.53 12.54
C ARG A 43 3.39 -17.57 12.82
N GLY A 44 3.90 -16.87 11.81
CA GLY A 44 5.03 -15.93 11.91
C GLY A 44 4.60 -14.46 11.76
N ARG A 45 5.57 -13.56 11.60
CA ARG A 45 5.31 -12.14 11.34
C ARG A 45 4.53 -11.98 10.03
N PRO A 46 3.41 -11.25 9.99
CA PRO A 46 2.66 -10.99 8.77
C PRO A 46 3.58 -10.32 7.74
N LYS A 47 3.53 -10.80 6.49
CA LYS A 47 4.32 -10.28 5.37
C LYS A 47 3.42 -10.00 4.17
N ILE A 48 3.77 -8.98 3.43
CA ILE A 48 3.12 -8.63 2.16
C ILE A 48 4.19 -8.66 1.08
N TYR A 49 3.91 -9.40 0.01
CA TYR A 49 4.76 -9.47 -1.18
C TYR A 49 4.09 -8.72 -2.33
N TYR A 50 4.87 -7.97 -3.08
CA TYR A 50 4.45 -7.27 -4.28
C TYR A 50 5.37 -7.69 -5.44
N ASN A 51 4.81 -8.37 -6.43
CA ASN A 51 5.57 -8.95 -7.55
C ASN A 51 6.83 -9.70 -7.08
N ASP A 52 6.66 -10.66 -6.15
CA ASP A 52 7.73 -11.48 -5.56
C ASP A 52 8.73 -10.75 -4.65
N PHE A 53 8.67 -9.43 -4.55
CA PHE A 53 9.46 -8.65 -3.60
C PHE A 53 8.71 -8.47 -2.28
N GLN A 54 9.36 -8.79 -1.17
CA GLN A 54 8.81 -8.49 0.15
C GLN A 54 8.76 -6.97 0.32
N LEU A 55 7.57 -6.41 0.58
CA LEU A 55 7.45 -5.00 0.89
C LEU A 55 8.10 -4.73 2.25
N GLU A 56 8.96 -3.71 2.29
CA GLU A 56 9.53 -3.17 3.53
C GLU A 56 8.45 -2.50 4.38
N ARG A 57 8.80 -2.20 5.64
CA ARG A 57 7.93 -1.46 6.55
C ARG A 57 7.69 -0.04 6.02
N PHE A 58 6.42 0.31 5.85
CA PHE A 58 5.97 1.69 5.63
C PHE A 58 5.57 2.31 6.96
N ASP A 59 5.76 3.63 7.09
CA ASP A 59 5.34 4.40 8.27
C ASP A 59 3.85 4.79 8.18
N ALA A 60 3.31 4.86 6.96
CA ALA A 60 1.90 5.14 6.74
C ALA A 60 1.41 4.55 5.41
N ILE A 61 0.12 4.25 5.36
CA ILE A 61 -0.58 3.78 4.17
C ILE A 61 -1.78 4.69 3.86
N ILE A 62 -1.94 5.03 2.58
CA ILE A 62 -3.09 5.79 2.06
C ILE A 62 -3.90 4.86 1.15
N PRO A 63 -5.05 4.34 1.60
CA PRO A 63 -5.88 3.44 0.80
C PRO A 63 -6.68 4.21 -0.26
N ARG A 64 -6.46 3.87 -1.54
CA ARG A 64 -7.26 4.33 -2.69
C ARG A 64 -7.86 3.11 -3.41
N ILE A 65 -8.73 2.42 -2.68
CA ILE A 65 -9.37 1.18 -3.14
C ILE A 65 -10.57 1.51 -4.03
N GLY A 66 -10.64 0.89 -5.22
CA GLY A 66 -11.80 1.00 -6.10
C GLY A 66 -12.95 0.10 -5.64
N ALA A 67 -14.19 0.50 -5.93
CA ALA A 67 -15.39 -0.21 -5.48
C ALA A 67 -15.45 -1.69 -5.91
N SER A 68 -14.84 -2.05 -7.05
CA SER A 68 -14.82 -3.43 -7.57
C SER A 68 -13.88 -4.38 -6.84
N VAL A 69 -13.02 -3.87 -5.96
CA VAL A 69 -11.92 -4.63 -5.31
C VAL A 69 -11.85 -4.35 -3.81
N THR A 70 -12.98 -3.97 -3.21
CA THR A 70 -13.09 -3.54 -1.81
C THR A 70 -12.71 -4.64 -0.82
N SER A 71 -13.16 -5.89 -1.05
CA SER A 71 -12.85 -7.01 -0.17
C SER A 71 -11.35 -7.31 -0.12
N GLN A 72 -10.71 -7.43 -1.28
CA GLN A 72 -9.26 -7.64 -1.38
C GLN A 72 -8.49 -6.45 -0.78
N GLY A 73 -8.90 -5.22 -1.08
CA GLY A 73 -8.30 -4.02 -0.51
C GLY A 73 -8.38 -3.99 1.02
N ALA A 74 -9.53 -4.36 1.59
CA ALA A 74 -9.71 -4.44 3.05
C ALA A 74 -8.79 -5.49 3.70
N SER A 75 -8.63 -6.67 3.08
CA SER A 75 -7.70 -7.69 3.58
C SER A 75 -6.24 -7.20 3.58
N VAL A 76 -5.84 -6.47 2.53
CA VAL A 76 -4.48 -5.88 2.46
C VAL A 76 -4.29 -4.83 3.55
N ILE A 77 -5.27 -3.94 3.75
CA ILE A 77 -5.24 -2.91 4.80
C ILE A 77 -5.13 -3.56 6.19
N SER A 78 -5.97 -4.55 6.49
CA SER A 78 -5.96 -5.27 7.77
C SER A 78 -4.62 -5.97 8.03
N GLN A 79 -3.99 -6.53 6.98
CA GLN A 79 -2.66 -7.10 7.11
C GLN A 79 -1.60 -6.04 7.43
N PHE A 80 -1.65 -4.88 6.78
CA PHE A 80 -0.75 -3.76 7.10
C PHE A 80 -0.92 -3.26 8.54
N GLU A 81 -2.16 -3.19 9.04
CA GLU A 81 -2.43 -2.84 10.45
C GLU A 81 -1.82 -3.88 11.41
N THR A 82 -1.97 -5.16 11.09
CA THR A 82 -1.41 -6.27 11.89
C THR A 82 0.14 -6.25 11.87
N MET A 83 0.76 -5.71 10.82
CA MET A 83 2.21 -5.51 10.73
C MET A 83 2.74 -4.37 11.63
N GLN A 84 1.87 -3.66 12.36
CA GLN A 84 2.17 -2.55 13.27
C GLN A 84 3.02 -1.45 12.62
N CYS A 85 2.55 -0.93 11.49
CA CYS A 85 2.98 0.38 11.00
C CYS A 85 2.66 1.46 12.03
#